data_AF-A0ABD3JMM5-F1
#
_entry.id   AF-A0ABD3JMM5-F1
#
_cell.length_a   1.000
_cell.length_b   1.000
_cell.length_c   1.000
_cell.angle_alpha   90.00
_cell.angle_beta   90.00
_cell.angle_gamma   90.00
#
_symmetry.space_group_name_H-M   'P 1'
#
loop_
_entity.id
_entity.type
_entity.pdbx_description
1 polymer ?
#
loop_
_entity_poly.entity_id
_entity_poly.type
_entity_poly.pdbx_seq_one_letter_code
_entity_poly.pdbx_strand_id
1 'polypeptide(L)' 'ILSRQSRMDEEIYNQLVWKVEEEGYDVSKLHKTPHSDSPPKEEGPEDTKG' A
#
# COMPACT_ATOMS: atom_id res chain seq x y z
N ILE A 1 -7.63 -1.77 0.60
CA ILE A 1 -7.83 -1.04 1.88
C ILE A 1 -7.19 0.34 1.74
N LEU A 2 -7.89 1.42 2.09
CA LEU A 2 -7.42 2.80 1.95
C LEU A 2 -7.36 3.50 3.32
N SER A 3 -6.37 4.38 3.54
CA SER A 3 -6.25 5.25 4.72
C SER A 3 -6.13 6.71 4.29
N ARG A 4 -6.55 7.63 5.14
CA ARG A 4 -6.28 9.08 4.97
C ARG A 4 -4.85 9.46 5.34
N GLN A 5 -4.16 8.59 6.09
CA GLN A 5 -2.77 8.76 6.49
C GLN A 5 -1.87 7.92 5.58
N SER A 6 -0.62 8.38 5.39
CA SER A 6 0.39 7.65 4.62
C SER A 6 0.71 6.29 5.25
N ARG A 7 0.61 6.18 6.58
CA ARG A 7 0.78 4.93 7.32
C ARG A 7 -0.57 4.44 7.80
N MET A 8 -0.76 3.13 7.73
CA MET A 8 -1.93 2.44 8.27
C MET A 8 -1.43 1.54 9.39
N ASP A 9 -2.04 1.67 10.57
CA ASP A 9 -1.74 0.80 11.69
C ASP A 9 -2.07 -0.65 11.32
N GLU A 10 -1.15 -1.56 11.64
CA GLU A 10 -1.29 -2.97 11.28
C GLU A 10 -2.48 -3.62 11.96
N GLU A 11 -2.82 -3.17 13.17
CA GLU A 11 -4.02 -3.61 13.88
C GLU A 11 -5.30 -3.28 13.10
N ILE A 12 -5.43 -2.04 12.60
CA ILE A 12 -6.59 -1.62 11.79
C ILE A 12 -6.61 -2.36 10.45
N TYR A 13 -5.46 -2.55 9.82
CA TYR A 13 -5.35 -3.34 8.60
C TYR A 13 -5.88 -4.77 8.81
N ASN A 14 -5.43 -5.45 9.87
CA ASN A 14 -5.84 -6.83 10.17
C ASN A 14 -7.33 -6.94 10.48
N GLN A 15 -7.92 -5.97 11.21
CA GLN A 15 -9.36 -5.93 11.44
C GLN A 15 -10.16 -5.82 10.13
N LEU A 16 -9.66 -5.07 9.15
CA LEU A 16 -10.31 -4.94 7.84
C LEU A 16 -10.15 -6.20 6.99
N VAL A 17 -9.01 -6.88 7.08
CA VAL A 17 -8.79 -8.20 6.43
C VAL A 17 -9.78 -9.23 6.97
N TRP A 18 -9.96 -9.32 8.29
CA TRP A 18 -10.92 -10.22 8.91
C TRP A 18 -12.34 -10.02 8.40
N LYS A 19 -12.79 -8.77 8.29
CA LYS A 19 -14.12 -8.46 7.73
C LYS A 19 -14.26 -8.91 6.28
N VAL A 20 -13.21 -8.75 5.49
CA VAL A 20 -13.18 -9.20 4.09
C VAL A 20 -13.26 -10.73 4.01
N GLU A 21 -12.61 -11.48 4.92
CA GLU A 21 -12.76 -12.93 5.03
C GLU A 21 -14.18 -13.33 5.43
N GLU A 22 -14.78 -12.65 6.42
CA GLU A 22 -16.16 -12.92 6.87
C GLU A 22 -17.19 -12.65 5.76
N GLU A 23 -16.97 -11.62 4.94
CA GLU A 23 -17.80 -11.33 3.77
C GLU A 23 -17.60 -12.33 2.62
N GLY A 24 -16.67 -13.29 2.76
CA GLY A 24 -16.43 -14.35 1.77
C GLY A 24 -15.54 -13.93 0.60
N TYR A 25 -14.81 -12.83 0.72
CA TYR A 25 -13.85 -12.41 -0.27
C TYR A 25 -12.50 -13.10 -0.05
N ASP A 26 -11.84 -13.41 -1.15
CA ASP A 26 -10.54 -14.08 -1.17
C ASP A 26 -9.40 -13.13 -0.82
N VAL A 27 -8.94 -13.16 0.44
CA VAL A 27 -7.83 -12.34 0.93
C VAL A 27 -6.48 -12.68 0.33
N SER A 28 -6.32 -13.85 -0.32
CA SER A 28 -5.05 -14.21 -0.95
C SER A 28 -4.68 -13.26 -2.10
N LYS A 29 -5.69 -12.61 -2.69
CA LYS A 29 -5.54 -11.59 -3.75
C LYS A 29 -5.30 -10.19 -3.19
N LEU A 30 -5.39 -10.00 -1.88
CA LEU A 30 -5.21 -8.70 -1.25
C LEU A 30 -3.72 -8.42 -1.04
N HIS A 31 -3.16 -7.57 -1.89
CA HIS A 31 -1.77 -7.11 -1.75
C HIS A 31 -1.72 -5.77 -0.99
N LYS A 32 -0.85 -5.71 0.04
CA LYS A 32 -0.56 -4.47 0.77
C LYS A 32 0.34 -3.59 -0.09
N THR A 33 -0.13 -2.39 -0.42
CA THR A 33 0.69 -1.40 -1.12
C THR A 33 1.77 -0.87 -0.16
N PRO A 34 3.07 -0.95 -0.52
CA PRO A 34 4.13 -0.38 0.30
C PRO A 34 4.07 1.15 0.24
N HIS A 35 3.47 1.77 1.25
CA HIS A 35 3.55 3.22 1.46
C HIS A 35 4.88 3.54 2.14
N SER A 36 5.89 3.90 1.33
CA SER A 36 7.10 4.51 1.85
C SER A 36 6.87 6.00 2.10
N ASP A 37 7.43 6.52 3.18
CA ASP A 37 7.34 7.95 3.55
C ASP A 37 8.06 8.84 2.54
N SER A 38 9.17 8.31 2.00
CA SER A 38 9.93 8.94 0.92
C SER A 38 9.47 8.36 -0.40
N PRO A 39 9.19 9.19 -1.42
CA PRO A 39 9.02 8.70 -2.77
C PRO A 39 10.26 7.87 -3.17
N PRO A 40 10.09 6.84 -4.03
CA PRO A 40 11.22 6.12 -4.57
C PRO A 40 12.22 7.13 -5.14
N LYS A 41 13.51 6.98 -4.80
CA LYS A 41 14.58 7.69 -5.52
C LYS A 41 14.64 7.09 -6.92
N GLU A 42 13.78 7.56 -7.81
CA GLU A 42 14.00 7.41 -9.24
C GLU A 42 15.05 8.46 -9.62
N GLU A 43 16.25 7.99 -9.96
CA GLU A 43 17.17 8.80 -10.77
C GLU A 43 16.42 9.06 -12.07
N GLY A 44 15.79 10.23 -12.15
CA GLY A 44 15.11 10.68 -13.35
C GLY A 44 16.07 10.63 -14.54
N PRO A 45 15.56 10.51 -15.78
CA PRO A 45 16.42 10.40 -16.95
C PRO A 45 17.43 11.57 -16.96
N GLU A 46 18.73 11.24 -16.96
CA GLU A 46 19.78 12.24 -17.09
C GLU A 46 19.60 12.96 -18.44
N ASP A 47 19.33 14.27 -18.39
CA ASP A 47 19.30 15.09 -19.58
C ASP A 47 20.72 15.15 -20.16
N THR A 48 20.93 14.41 -21.26
CA THR A 48 22.21 14.28 -21.94
C THR A 48 22.30 15.15 -23.20
N LYS A 49 21.37 16.10 -23.39
CA LYS A 49 21.29 16.87 -24.63
C LYS A 49 21.61 18.36 -24.40
N GLY A 50 22.91 18.65 -24.42
CA GLY A 50 23.46 19.98 -24.63
C GLY A 50 23.46 20.42 -26.09
#